data_AF-A0AAW2KVY4-F1
#
_entry.id   AF-A0AAW2KVY4-F1
#
_cell.length_a   1.000
_cell.length_b   1.000
_cell.length_c   1.000
_cell.angle_alpha   90.00
_cell.angle_beta   90.00
_cell.angle_gamma   90.00
#
_symmetry.space_group_name_H-M   'P 1'
#
loop_
_entity.id
_entity.type
_entity.pdbx_description
1 polymer ?
#
loop_
_entity_poly.entity_id
_entity_poly.type
_entity_poly.pdbx_seq_one_letter_code
_entity_poly.pdbx_strand_id
1 'polypeptide(L)'
;MKKFGMRPGISIYNVKIQSLCKLKRSSEAKAVLDGVLSMGMKPNCVTYGHLIYGFCREGKLDVAKSLFKEMIDRKLKPESDCYFALVYYLCQGRDFEAALGICKECMAKGWVPNITTMKSLVDGLVSIEKVDEAKEIIGQLKEKFSRNADKWNEIEEGLP
;
A
#
# COMPACT_ATOMS: atom_id res chain seq x y z
N MET A 1 -17.97 -23.21 22.00
CA MET A 1 -17.25 -24.49 21.91
C MET A 1 -15.79 -24.26 22.28
N LYS A 2 -15.35 -24.73 23.45
CA LYS A 2 -13.93 -24.96 23.77
C LYS A 2 -13.74 -26.47 23.78
N LYS A 3 -13.23 -27.06 22.70
CA LYS A 3 -12.86 -28.48 22.64
C LYS A 3 -11.69 -28.64 21.67
N PHE A 4 -10.67 -29.36 22.15
CA PHE A 4 -9.29 -29.47 21.67
C PHE A 4 -8.39 -28.28 22.04
N GLY A 5 -7.46 -28.53 22.97
CA GLY A 5 -6.44 -27.58 23.45
C GLY A 5 -5.35 -27.26 22.43
N MET A 6 -5.69 -27.18 21.14
CA MET A 6 -4.80 -26.64 20.12
C MET A 6 -4.91 -25.12 20.15
N ARG A 7 -3.82 -24.44 20.55
CA ARG A 7 -3.71 -22.99 20.36
C ARG A 7 -3.88 -22.69 18.87
N PRO A 8 -4.91 -21.94 18.45
CA PRO A 8 -5.09 -21.57 17.05
C PRO A 8 -3.82 -20.87 16.54
N GLY A 9 -3.27 -21.34 15.43
CA GLY A 9 -2.15 -20.67 14.77
C GLY A 9 -2.55 -19.31 14.20
N ILE A 10 -1.58 -18.45 13.91
CA ILE A 10 -1.81 -17.12 13.34
C ILE A 10 -2.61 -17.18 12.02
N SER A 11 -2.49 -18.27 11.26
CA SER A 11 -3.21 -18.51 10.01
C SER A 11 -4.74 -18.44 10.17
N ILE A 12 -5.29 -18.95 11.27
CA ILE A 12 -6.74 -18.94 11.53
C ILE A 12 -7.23 -17.49 11.72
N TYR A 13 -6.45 -16.68 12.45
CA TYR A 13 -6.76 -15.27 12.61
C TYR A 13 -6.59 -14.50 11.29
N ASN A 14 -5.61 -14.84 10.46
CA ASN A 14 -5.44 -14.24 9.13
C ASN A 14 -6.67 -14.49 8.24
N VAL A 15 -7.24 -15.70 8.24
CA VAL A 15 -8.48 -16.01 7.50
C VAL A 15 -9.65 -15.14 7.99
N LYS A 16 -9.78 -14.97 9.31
CA LYS A 16 -10.83 -14.12 9.90
C LYS A 16 -10.63 -12.64 9.52
N ILE A 17 -9.40 -12.13 9.65
CA ILE A 17 -9.03 -10.77 9.28
C ILE A 17 -9.32 -10.53 7.79
N GLN A 18 -8.87 -11.44 6.92
CA GLN A 18 -9.12 -11.35 5.48
C GLN A 18 -10.61 -11.28 5.17
N SER A 19 -11.40 -12.15 5.81
CA SER A 19 -12.86 -12.21 5.62
C SER A 19 -13.54 -10.92 6.06
N LEU A 20 -13.17 -10.38 7.22
CA LEU A 20 -13.69 -9.10 7.72
C LEU A 20 -13.31 -7.93 6.80
N CYS A 21 -12.05 -7.85 6.34
CA CYS A 21 -11.64 -6.83 5.37
C CYS A 21 -12.41 -6.94 4.04
N LYS A 22 -12.66 -8.16 3.55
CA LYS A 22 -13.47 -8.38 2.33
C LYS A 22 -14.92 -7.89 2.51
N LEU A 23 -15.47 -7.99 3.71
CA LEU A 23 -16.80 -7.50 4.08
C LEU A 23 -16.84 -6.01 4.43
N LYS A 24 -15.77 -5.25 4.19
CA LYS A 24 -15.64 -3.83 4.60
C LYS A 24 -15.84 -3.61 6.11
N ARG A 25 -15.39 -4.57 6.91
CA ARG A 25 -15.39 -4.54 8.38
C ARG A 25 -13.97 -4.46 8.92
N SER A 26 -13.12 -3.63 8.31
CA SER A 26 -11.68 -3.57 8.63
C SER A 26 -11.40 -3.11 10.06
N SER A 27 -12.28 -2.29 10.65
CA SER A 27 -12.19 -1.93 12.07
C SER A 27 -12.34 -3.14 13.00
N GLU A 28 -13.25 -4.08 12.69
CA GLU A 28 -13.36 -5.34 13.44
C GLU A 28 -12.17 -6.25 13.15
N ALA A 29 -11.67 -6.27 11.91
CA ALA A 29 -10.46 -7.00 11.57
C ALA A 29 -9.26 -6.50 12.39
N LYS A 30 -9.15 -5.19 12.61
CA LYS A 30 -8.12 -4.61 13.48
C LYS A 30 -8.30 -5.05 14.93
N ALA A 31 -9.52 -5.10 15.46
CA ALA A 31 -9.76 -5.62 16.80
C ALA A 31 -9.32 -7.09 16.94
N VAL A 32 -9.42 -7.89 15.87
CA VAL A 32 -8.85 -9.25 15.84
C VAL A 32 -7.33 -9.22 15.92
N LEU A 33 -6.65 -8.33 15.20
CA LEU A 33 -5.20 -8.13 15.32
C LEU A 33 -4.79 -7.72 16.75
N ASP A 34 -5.51 -6.78 17.36
CA ASP A 34 -5.24 -6.32 18.72
C ASP A 34 -5.36 -7.48 19.73
N GLY A 35 -6.35 -8.37 19.54
CA GLY A 35 -6.47 -9.61 20.29
C GLY A 35 -5.32 -10.59 20.06
N VAL A 36 -4.88 -10.77 18.81
CA VAL A 36 -3.70 -11.61 18.48
C VAL A 36 -2.45 -11.10 19.22
N LEU A 37 -2.24 -9.80 19.22
CA LEU A 37 -1.11 -9.16 19.92
C LEU A 37 -1.20 -9.35 21.43
N SER A 38 -2.38 -9.18 22.05
CA SER A 38 -2.56 -9.37 23.50
C SER A 38 -2.37 -10.82 23.95
N MET A 39 -2.56 -11.79 23.05
CA MET A 39 -2.23 -13.20 23.29
C MET A 39 -0.72 -13.51 23.17
N GLY A 40 0.12 -12.52 22.90
CA GLY A 40 1.56 -12.70 22.69
C GLY A 40 1.91 -13.41 21.38
N MET A 41 0.94 -13.54 20.46
CA MET A 41 1.18 -14.12 19.14
C MET A 41 1.86 -13.07 18.25
N LYS A 42 2.60 -13.54 17.23
CA LYS A 42 3.30 -12.68 16.27
C LYS A 42 2.52 -12.63 14.94
N PRO A 43 1.85 -11.50 14.64
CA PRO A 43 1.32 -11.26 13.29
C PRO A 43 2.45 -11.24 12.26
N ASN A 44 2.11 -11.52 11.00
CA ASN A 44 3.08 -11.54 9.89
C ASN A 44 2.68 -10.59 8.77
N CYS A 45 3.44 -10.58 7.67
CA CYS A 45 3.17 -9.72 6.51
C CYS A 45 1.75 -9.91 5.96
N VAL A 46 1.25 -11.14 5.92
CA VAL A 46 -0.10 -11.46 5.46
C VAL A 46 -1.16 -10.80 6.35
N THR A 47 -0.97 -10.80 7.68
CA THR A 47 -1.89 -10.16 8.61
C THR A 47 -2.02 -8.65 8.34
N TYR A 48 -0.89 -7.96 8.23
CA TYR A 48 -0.86 -6.51 7.97
C TYR A 48 -1.34 -6.18 6.56
N GLY A 49 -0.93 -6.95 5.55
CA GLY A 49 -1.33 -6.73 4.16
C GLY A 49 -2.85 -6.78 3.98
N HIS A 50 -3.54 -7.72 4.62
CA HIS A 50 -5.01 -7.75 4.61
C HIS A 50 -5.66 -6.52 5.22
N LEU A 51 -5.12 -6.02 6.34
CA LEU A 51 -5.66 -4.84 7.01
C LEU A 51 -5.39 -3.56 6.21
N ILE A 52 -4.15 -3.37 5.73
CA ILE A 52 -3.76 -2.23 4.90
C ILE A 52 -4.68 -2.16 3.68
N TYR A 53 -4.82 -3.27 2.95
CA TYR A 53 -5.70 -3.32 1.78
C TYR A 53 -7.17 -3.05 2.13
N GLY A 54 -7.66 -3.61 3.25
CA GLY A 54 -9.01 -3.39 3.75
C GLY A 54 -9.30 -1.92 4.05
N PHE A 55 -8.43 -1.28 4.84
CA PHE A 55 -8.58 0.13 5.20
C PHE A 55 -8.41 1.07 4.00
N CYS A 56 -7.49 0.76 3.08
CA CYS A 56 -7.37 1.50 1.83
C CYS A 56 -8.68 1.46 1.01
N ARG A 57 -9.31 0.28 0.87
CA ARG A 57 -10.60 0.12 0.18
C ARG A 57 -11.78 0.82 0.84
N GLU A 58 -11.69 1.02 2.15
CA GLU A 58 -12.68 1.78 2.93
C GLU A 58 -12.38 3.28 2.95
N GLY A 59 -11.33 3.76 2.27
CA GLY A 59 -10.93 5.17 2.26
C GLY A 59 -10.31 5.66 3.57
N LYS A 60 -10.02 4.75 4.51
CA LYS A 60 -9.41 5.06 5.82
C LYS A 60 -7.88 5.07 5.70
N LEU A 61 -7.36 5.97 4.87
CA LEU A 61 -5.95 5.99 4.46
C LEU A 61 -4.98 6.23 5.62
N ASP A 62 -5.35 7.04 6.61
CA ASP A 62 -4.48 7.29 7.77
C ASP A 62 -4.25 6.03 8.61
N VAL A 63 -5.29 5.22 8.76
CA VAL A 63 -5.18 3.92 9.46
C VAL A 63 -4.31 2.96 8.66
N ALA A 64 -4.47 2.93 7.32
CA ALA A 64 -3.64 2.11 6.45
C ALA A 64 -2.16 2.52 6.50
N LYS A 65 -1.86 3.82 6.46
CA LYS A 65 -0.50 4.38 6.63
C LYS A 65 0.09 3.99 7.98
N SER A 66 -0.69 4.12 9.07
CA SER A 66 -0.23 3.73 10.42
C SER A 66 0.10 2.24 10.50
N LEU A 67 -0.73 1.37 9.91
CA LEU A 67 -0.49 -0.08 9.90
C LEU A 67 0.73 -0.46 9.07
N PHE A 68 0.95 0.22 7.95
CA PHE A 68 2.14 0.04 7.13
C PHE A 68 3.41 0.43 7.88
N LYS A 69 3.39 1.57 8.60
CA LYS A 69 4.49 1.98 9.47
C LYS A 69 4.73 0.97 10.60
N GLU A 70 3.67 0.54 11.28
CA GLU A 70 3.76 -0.48 12.34
C GLU A 70 4.39 -1.79 11.82
N MET A 71 4.02 -2.20 10.61
CA MET A 71 4.59 -3.37 9.95
C MET A 71 6.12 -3.24 9.77
N ILE A 72 6.59 -2.08 9.30
CA ILE A 72 8.02 -1.78 9.12
C ILE A 72 8.75 -1.71 10.48
N ASP A 73 8.16 -1.05 11.48
CA ASP A 73 8.74 -0.91 12.81
C ASP A 73 8.94 -2.29 13.47
N ARG A 74 8.02 -3.22 13.22
CA ARG A 74 8.11 -4.64 13.63
C ARG A 74 9.06 -5.47 12.77
N LYS A 75 9.83 -4.85 11.87
CA LYS A 75 10.79 -5.48 10.96
C LYS A 75 10.16 -6.51 10.02
N LEU A 76 8.85 -6.40 9.77
CA LEU A 76 8.17 -7.18 8.75
C LEU A 76 8.40 -6.51 7.39
N LYS A 77 8.68 -7.30 6.36
CA LYS A 77 8.91 -6.79 5.00
C LYS A 77 7.57 -6.69 4.26
N PRO A 78 7.12 -5.49 3.87
CA PRO A 78 5.91 -5.37 3.07
C PRO A 78 6.15 -5.94 1.67
N GLU A 79 5.16 -6.68 1.18
CA GLU A 79 5.15 -7.18 -0.20
C GLU A 79 4.79 -6.07 -1.17
N SER A 80 5.11 -6.24 -2.45
CA SER A 80 4.86 -5.25 -3.51
C SER A 80 3.41 -4.76 -3.52
N ASP A 81 2.46 -5.66 -3.30
CA ASP A 81 1.02 -5.36 -3.32
C ASP A 81 0.61 -4.36 -2.23
N CYS A 82 1.33 -4.31 -1.10
CA CYS A 82 1.08 -3.33 -0.04
C CYS A 82 1.43 -1.91 -0.52
N TYR A 83 2.58 -1.77 -1.19
CA TYR A 83 2.99 -0.49 -1.79
C TYR A 83 2.03 -0.07 -2.89
N PHE A 84 1.70 -0.99 -3.79
CA PHE A 84 0.82 -0.68 -4.93
C PHE A 84 -0.55 -0.21 -4.48
N ALA A 85 -1.13 -0.88 -3.48
CA ALA A 85 -2.38 -0.45 -2.89
C ALA A 85 -2.25 0.94 -2.28
N LEU A 86 -1.25 1.19 -1.43
CA LEU A 86 -1.07 2.49 -0.80
C LEU A 86 -0.91 3.62 -1.82
N VAL A 87 -0.02 3.47 -2.81
CA VAL A 87 0.15 4.50 -3.85
C VAL A 87 -1.16 4.76 -4.58
N TYR A 88 -1.86 3.69 -5.02
CA TYR A 88 -3.13 3.84 -5.73
C TYR A 88 -4.17 4.59 -4.90
N TYR A 89 -4.43 4.13 -3.67
CA TYR A 89 -5.49 4.71 -2.83
C TYR A 89 -5.11 6.09 -2.29
N LEU A 90 -3.83 6.40 -2.07
CA LEU A 90 -3.38 7.75 -1.73
C LEU A 90 -3.59 8.73 -2.90
N CYS A 91 -3.33 8.32 -4.15
CA CYS A 91 -3.68 9.11 -5.33
C CYS A 91 -5.19 9.36 -5.42
N GLN A 92 -6.02 8.34 -5.16
CA GLN A 92 -7.49 8.52 -5.13
C GLN A 92 -7.93 9.46 -3.99
N GLY A 93 -7.26 9.42 -2.85
CA GLY A 93 -7.46 10.32 -1.72
C GLY A 93 -6.83 11.70 -1.88
N ARG A 94 -6.19 11.99 -3.02
CA ARG A 94 -5.46 13.22 -3.34
C ARG A 94 -4.31 13.55 -2.38
N ASP A 95 -3.81 12.56 -1.63
CA ASP A 95 -2.62 12.68 -0.79
C ASP A 95 -1.37 12.34 -1.65
N PHE A 96 -1.13 13.17 -2.67
CA PHE A 96 -0.11 12.91 -3.69
C PHE A 96 1.32 12.96 -3.13
N GLU A 97 1.56 13.74 -2.08
CA GLU A 97 2.87 13.80 -1.42
C GLU A 97 3.19 12.48 -0.70
N ALA A 98 2.24 11.94 0.08
CA ALA A 98 2.42 10.63 0.69
C ALA A 98 2.51 9.53 -0.38
N ALA A 99 1.70 9.61 -1.44
CA ALA A 99 1.78 8.68 -2.57
C ALA A 99 3.17 8.69 -3.22
N LEU A 100 3.76 9.88 -3.44
CA LEU A 100 5.11 10.04 -3.96
C LEU A 100 6.16 9.40 -3.04
N GLY A 101 6.08 9.64 -1.72
CA GLY A 101 7.00 9.04 -0.75
C GLY A 101 6.98 7.51 -0.78
N ILE A 102 5.78 6.91 -0.73
CA ILE A 102 5.60 5.46 -0.82
C ILE A 102 6.06 4.93 -2.19
N CYS A 103 5.81 5.68 -3.26
CA CYS A 103 6.24 5.32 -4.62
C CYS A 103 7.76 5.29 -4.75
N LYS A 104 8.47 6.33 -4.27
CA LYS A 104 9.95 6.36 -4.26
C LYS A 104 10.53 5.18 -3.49
N GLU A 105 9.96 4.83 -2.32
CA GLU A 105 10.39 3.64 -1.58
C GLU A 105 10.13 2.34 -2.36
N CYS A 106 8.96 2.22 -3.00
CA CYS A 106 8.60 1.09 -3.84
C CYS A 106 9.60 0.91 -4.99
N MET A 107 9.89 1.99 -5.70
CA MET A 107 10.83 2.04 -6.82
C MET A 107 12.26 1.73 -6.40
N ALA A 108 12.71 2.19 -5.22
CA ALA A 108 14.03 1.86 -4.68
C ALA A 108 14.21 0.35 -4.41
N LYS A 109 13.11 -0.37 -4.18
CA LYS A 109 13.11 -1.85 -4.02
C LYS A 109 12.98 -2.60 -5.35
N GLY A 110 12.96 -1.89 -6.48
CA GLY A 110 12.84 -2.48 -7.82
C GLY A 110 11.40 -2.80 -8.22
N TRP A 111 10.40 -2.35 -7.47
CA TRP A 111 8.99 -2.53 -7.80
C TRP A 111 8.38 -1.25 -8.32
N VAL A 112 7.46 -1.37 -9.29
CA VAL A 112 6.77 -0.22 -9.87
C VAL A 112 5.28 -0.50 -9.94
N PRO A 113 4.44 0.40 -9.40
CA PRO A 113 2.99 0.32 -9.58
C PRO A 113 2.60 0.31 -11.07
N ASN A 114 1.40 -0.16 -11.40
CA ASN A 114 0.97 -0.18 -12.80
C ASN A 114 0.93 1.24 -13.42
N ILE A 115 0.99 1.30 -14.76
CA ILE A 115 1.04 2.54 -15.52
C ILE A 115 -0.10 3.52 -15.18
N THR A 116 -1.31 3.01 -14.92
CA THR A 116 -2.46 3.84 -14.55
C THR A 116 -2.27 4.52 -13.20
N THR A 117 -1.71 3.80 -12.23
CA THR A 117 -1.40 4.35 -10.89
C THR A 117 -0.29 5.38 -10.99
N MET A 118 0.75 5.08 -11.77
CA MET A 118 1.87 6.00 -11.99
C MET A 118 1.43 7.28 -12.72
N LYS A 119 0.57 7.16 -13.75
CA LYS A 119 -0.01 8.31 -14.44
C LYS A 119 -0.85 9.16 -13.50
N SER A 120 -1.70 8.54 -12.68
CA SER A 120 -2.50 9.25 -11.68
C SER A 120 -1.65 10.00 -10.66
N LEU A 121 -0.46 9.48 -10.31
CA LEU A 121 0.49 10.16 -9.44
C LEU A 121 1.12 11.37 -10.14
N VAL A 122 1.59 11.20 -11.39
CA VAL A 122 2.18 12.28 -12.20
C VAL A 122 1.17 13.42 -12.39
N ASP A 123 -0.04 13.12 -12.87
CA ASP A 123 -1.10 14.11 -13.08
C ASP A 123 -1.44 14.82 -11.76
N GLY A 124 -1.46 14.07 -10.65
CA GLY A 124 -1.67 14.59 -9.31
C GLY A 124 -0.60 15.57 -8.84
N LEU A 125 0.68 15.23 -9.03
CA LEU A 125 1.82 16.09 -8.70
C LEU A 125 1.80 17.40 -9.49
N VAL A 126 1.52 17.31 -10.79
CA VAL A 126 1.36 18.49 -11.66
C VAL A 126 0.23 19.38 -11.16
N SER A 127 -0.90 18.80 -10.73
CA SER A 127 -2.04 19.55 -10.19
C SER A 127 -1.76 20.29 -8.88
N ILE A 128 -0.69 19.92 -8.17
CA ILE A 128 -0.23 20.60 -6.94
C ILE A 128 1.08 21.36 -7.17
N GLU A 129 1.37 21.71 -8.43
CA GLU A 129 2.54 22.50 -8.87
C GLU A 129 3.90 21.84 -8.60
N LYS A 130 3.93 20.53 -8.33
CA LYS A 130 5.13 19.71 -8.13
C LYS A 130 5.62 19.07 -9.43
N VAL A 131 5.85 19.92 -10.42
CA VAL A 131 6.20 19.50 -11.78
C VAL A 131 7.60 18.87 -11.85
N ASP A 132 8.55 19.37 -11.05
CA ASP A 132 9.91 18.84 -11.02
C ASP A 132 9.93 17.39 -10.48
N GLU A 133 9.18 17.10 -9.42
CA GLU A 133 9.05 15.74 -8.91
C GLU A 133 8.31 14.82 -9.89
N ALA A 134 7.34 15.34 -10.64
CA ALA A 134 6.66 14.60 -11.70
C ALA A 134 7.64 14.19 -12.81
N LYS A 135 8.48 15.13 -13.27
CA LYS A 135 9.56 14.89 -14.27
C LYS A 135 10.60 13.90 -13.74
N GLU A 136 11.02 14.02 -12.48
CA GLU A 136 11.95 13.07 -11.83
C GLU A 136 11.41 11.63 -11.85
N ILE A 137 10.13 11.45 -11.49
CA ILE A 137 9.48 10.13 -11.50
C ILE A 137 9.42 9.58 -12.92
N ILE A 138 9.06 10.39 -13.90
CA ILE A 138 9.04 9.98 -15.30
C ILE A 138 10.42 9.52 -15.76
N GLY A 139 11.48 10.27 -15.43
CA GLY A 139 12.86 9.88 -15.73
C GLY A 139 13.21 8.50 -15.18
N GLN A 140 12.93 8.26 -13.89
CA GLN A 140 13.19 6.95 -13.26
C GLN A 140 12.37 5.81 -13.91
N LEU A 141 11.15 6.09 -14.38
CA LEU A 141 10.31 5.09 -15.06
C LEU A 141 10.87 4.72 -16.43
N LYS A 142 11.39 5.69 -17.19
CA LYS A 142 12.04 5.47 -18.49
C LYS A 142 13.30 4.64 -18.34
N GLU A 143 14.14 4.96 -17.35
CA GLU A 143 15.38 4.22 -17.06
C GLU A 143 15.09 2.76 -16.69
N LYS A 144 14.07 2.52 -15.87
CA LYS A 144 13.75 1.16 -15.40
C LYS A 144 12.93 0.33 -16.40
N PHE A 145 12.13 0.96 -17.25
CA PHE A 145 11.20 0.28 -18.16
C PHE A 145 11.20 0.86 -19.57
N SER A 146 12.28 0.58 -20.30
CA SER A 146 12.47 1.01 -21.71
C SER A 146 11.29 0.66 -22.62
N ARG A 147 10.61 -0.48 -22.39
CA ARG A 147 9.45 -0.92 -23.18
C ARG A 147 8.24 0.03 -23.10
N ASN A 148 8.12 0.83 -22.05
CA ASN A 148 7.04 1.82 -21.90
C ASN A 148 7.56 3.26 -22.02
N ALA A 149 8.83 3.47 -22.41
CA ALA A 149 9.45 4.77 -22.44
C ALA A 149 8.70 5.75 -23.36
N ASP A 150 8.21 5.29 -24.51
CA ASP A 150 7.46 6.13 -25.46
C ASP A 150 6.19 6.74 -24.83
N LYS A 151 5.44 5.94 -24.06
CA LYS A 151 4.25 6.42 -23.33
C LYS A 151 4.61 7.47 -22.29
N TRP A 152 5.77 7.33 -21.65
CA TRP A 152 6.25 8.31 -20.68
C TRP A 152 6.87 9.55 -21.33
N ASN A 153 7.38 9.45 -22.57
CA ASN A 153 7.80 10.60 -23.38
C ASN A 153 6.59 11.47 -23.73
N GLU A 154 5.52 10.87 -24.25
CA GLU A 154 4.27 11.58 -24.57
C GLU A 154 3.67 12.28 -23.34
N ILE A 155 3.69 11.63 -22.17
CA ILE A 155 3.21 12.22 -20.92
C ILE A 155 4.11 13.40 -20.49
N GLU A 156 5.44 13.26 -20.61
CA GLU A 156 6.39 14.33 -20.23
C GLU A 156 6.28 15.56 -21.12
N GLU A 157 6.15 15.37 -22.43
CA GLU A 157 5.98 16.47 -23.42
C GLU A 157 4.70 17.28 -23.18
N GLY A 158 3.68 16.66 -22.58
CA GLY A 158 2.42 17.31 -22.22
C GLY A 158 2.42 18.01 -20.86
N LEU A 159 3.51 17.93 -20.09
CA LEU A 159 3.60 18.63 -18.80
C LEU A 159 3.82 20.14 -18.99
N PRO A 160 3.31 20.98 -18.06
CA PRO A 160 3.57 22.42 -18.08
C PRO A 160 5.04 22.78 -17.84
#